data_AF-A0A6L6XL44-F1
#
_entry.id   AF-A0A6L6XL44-F1
#
_cell.length_a   1.000
_cell.length_b   1.000
_cell.length_c   1.000
_cell.angle_alpha   90.00
_cell.angle_beta   90.00
_cell.angle_gamma   90.00
#
_symmetry.space_group_name_H-M   'P 1'
#
loop_
_entity.id
_entity.type
_entity.pdbx_description
1 polymer ?
#
loop_
_entity_poly.entity_id
_entity_poly.type
_entity_poly.pdbx_seq_one_letter_code
_entity_poly.pdbx_strand_id
1 'polypeptide(L)'
;MYYIKDGADFYEAYMPDGTASGTVEKPSESRLLWMNEDEGLVPTLYKKEVVAFPSEKSEEKDSKLERFKDIGWSLGMYGGYIDDDGYICYTLNKNIIKESDAYEKLSEKKSTEIRIVSINDEPVSEKTINDAGVIVGLEKDGQYSVGYYVGTYYGTAVIKADRNFFQSYEILQTGKITNTKNGYVAIYMLPDLKNGWYCINGKGLFKYFDYKKGEADDAEQTMDEPYYETLAEKRDVYSQQYMVSVETATENVRFSVQYNTDVYADEDVNAVLISPDNKEYGMTAENGEAYTEIDKVMAGRWKISITPQDLEILNVSADSSSPASDTICEEKEFTLDEDNSNIQFYVSYEGDGSLWGSVENQNGETRIFDVDTSNHKLTTTYAYIPAGTYKVSVYHYTDTKITDIGYGLDGENMEEEIIKITE
;
A
#
# COMPACT_ATOMS: atom_id res chain seq x y z
N MET A 1 9.78 20.18 -17.47
CA MET A 1 10.49 20.36 -16.18
C MET A 1 9.45 20.86 -15.20
N TYR A 2 9.47 20.37 -13.96
CA TYR A 2 8.51 20.77 -12.94
C TYR A 2 9.14 21.77 -11.99
N TYR A 3 8.33 22.70 -11.50
CA TYR A 3 8.76 23.73 -10.57
C TYR A 3 7.82 23.79 -9.38
N ILE A 4 8.37 23.95 -8.19
CA ILE A 4 7.62 24.26 -6.98
C ILE A 4 7.46 25.77 -6.89
N LYS A 5 6.20 26.23 -6.86
CA LYS A 5 5.89 27.65 -6.81
C LYS A 5 5.64 28.09 -5.37
N ASP A 6 6.51 28.95 -4.88
CA ASP A 6 6.40 29.59 -3.56
C ASP A 6 6.33 31.10 -3.73
N GLY A 7 5.16 31.67 -3.44
CA GLY A 7 4.90 33.09 -3.69
C GLY A 7 5.05 33.48 -5.17
N ALA A 8 6.09 34.24 -5.50
CA ALA A 8 6.42 34.66 -6.87
C ALA A 8 7.58 33.87 -7.49
N ASP A 9 8.26 33.05 -6.68
CA ASP A 9 9.47 32.33 -7.06
C ASP A 9 9.12 30.91 -7.54
N PHE A 10 9.99 30.36 -8.38
CA PHE A 10 9.87 29.02 -8.95
C PHE A 10 11.17 28.27 -8.72
N TYR A 11 11.09 27.18 -7.98
CA TYR A 11 12.22 26.32 -7.66
C TYR A 11 12.10 25.04 -8.49
N GLU A 12 13.14 24.69 -9.24
CA GLU A 12 13.13 23.46 -10.04
C GLU A 12 13.01 22.25 -9.10
N ALA A 13 12.12 21.32 -9.42
CA ALA A 13 12.04 20.06 -8.69
C ALA A 13 13.35 19.30 -8.92
N TYR A 14 14.05 18.98 -7.83
CA TYR A 14 15.38 18.37 -7.88
C TYR A 14 15.27 16.88 -8.13
N MET A 15 16.01 16.32 -9.07
CA MET A 15 16.05 14.87 -9.27
C MET A 15 17.37 14.33 -8.69
N PRO A 16 17.35 13.66 -7.52
CA PRO A 16 18.54 13.00 -7.01
C PRO A 16 18.99 11.86 -7.92
N ASP A 17 20.25 11.49 -7.79
CA ASP A 17 20.75 10.26 -8.38
C ASP A 17 20.08 9.04 -7.74
N GLY A 18 19.94 7.97 -8.52
CA GLY A 18 19.16 6.83 -8.08
C GLY A 18 19.08 5.71 -9.11
N THR A 19 18.45 4.62 -8.71
CA THR A 19 17.93 3.60 -9.63
C THR A 19 16.52 3.97 -10.12
N ALA A 20 15.81 4.83 -9.40
CA ALA A 20 14.49 5.31 -9.79
C ALA A 20 14.60 6.23 -11.03
N SER A 21 13.94 5.82 -12.11
CA SER A 21 13.82 6.63 -13.33
C SER A 21 12.45 6.42 -13.97
N GLY A 22 11.94 7.47 -14.62
CA GLY A 22 10.64 7.45 -15.28
C GLY A 22 9.44 7.27 -14.33
N THR A 23 8.25 7.27 -14.92
CA THR A 23 6.99 6.95 -14.23
C THR A 23 6.82 5.45 -14.03
N VAL A 24 6.17 5.05 -12.95
CA VAL A 24 5.80 3.67 -12.66
C VAL A 24 4.37 3.61 -12.11
N GLU A 25 3.75 2.44 -12.25
CA GLU A 25 2.38 2.18 -11.77
C GLU A 25 2.33 1.56 -10.37
N LYS A 26 3.44 0.95 -9.94
CA LYS A 26 3.57 0.30 -8.64
C LYS A 26 4.89 0.67 -7.97
N PRO A 27 4.93 0.80 -6.64
CA PRO A 27 6.18 1.01 -5.92
C PRO A 27 7.06 -0.24 -6.05
N SER A 28 8.38 -0.06 -5.94
CA SER A 28 9.33 -1.16 -5.99
C SER A 28 10.50 -0.90 -5.06
N GLU A 29 10.91 -1.92 -4.32
CA GLU A 29 12.04 -1.85 -3.40
C GLU A 29 13.36 -1.49 -4.09
N SER A 30 13.49 -1.88 -5.36
CA SER A 30 14.65 -1.61 -6.20
C SER A 30 14.72 -0.16 -6.70
N ARG A 31 13.67 0.64 -6.53
CA ARG A 31 13.62 2.06 -6.91
C ARG A 31 14.09 2.91 -5.74
N LEU A 32 15.33 3.32 -5.83
CA LEU A 32 16.05 4.09 -4.84
C LEU A 32 16.41 5.46 -5.41
N LEU A 33 16.36 6.46 -4.54
CA LEU A 33 17.05 7.73 -4.70
C LEU A 33 18.08 7.84 -3.57
N TRP A 34 19.18 8.53 -3.81
CA TRP A 34 20.17 8.80 -2.78
C TRP A 34 20.66 10.23 -2.86
N MET A 35 20.92 10.79 -1.68
CA MET A 35 21.37 12.17 -1.51
C MET A 35 22.56 12.23 -0.56
N ASN A 36 23.28 13.35 -0.60
CA ASN A 36 24.36 13.71 0.31
C ASN A 36 24.20 15.17 0.80
N GLU A 37 24.99 16.10 0.28
CA GLU A 37 24.88 17.54 0.51
C GLU A 37 23.79 18.19 -0.35
N ASP A 38 23.32 17.47 -1.38
CA ASP A 38 22.30 17.91 -2.33
C ASP A 38 20.86 17.85 -1.80
N GLU A 39 20.63 17.29 -0.59
CA GLU A 39 19.31 17.29 0.05
C GLU A 39 18.72 18.72 0.17
N GLY A 40 19.57 19.72 0.39
CA GLY A 40 19.19 21.13 0.43
C GLY A 40 18.71 21.72 -0.90
N LEU A 41 18.89 21.00 -2.02
CA LEU A 41 18.38 21.37 -3.34
C LEU A 41 16.91 20.96 -3.53
N VAL A 42 16.38 20.05 -2.71
CA VAL A 42 15.00 19.60 -2.80
C VAL A 42 14.06 20.70 -2.33
N PRO A 43 13.22 21.27 -3.23
CA PRO A 43 12.30 22.33 -2.86
C PRO A 43 11.15 21.82 -1.97
N THR A 44 10.54 22.74 -1.23
CA THR A 44 9.39 22.46 -0.36
C THR A 44 8.11 23.08 -0.93
N LEU A 45 7.05 22.28 -0.97
CA LEU A 45 5.68 22.66 -1.34
C LEU A 45 4.78 22.57 -0.10
N TYR A 46 3.99 23.60 0.16
CA TYR A 46 3.03 23.60 1.27
C TYR A 46 1.58 23.43 0.80
N LYS A 47 0.68 23.10 1.72
CA LYS A 47 -0.75 22.94 1.44
C LYS A 47 -1.30 24.18 0.72
N LYS A 48 -2.06 23.95 -0.35
CA LYS A 48 -2.64 24.95 -1.28
C LYS A 48 -1.67 25.64 -2.23
N GLU A 49 -0.38 25.36 -2.15
CA GLU A 49 0.57 25.73 -3.20
C GLU A 49 0.43 24.78 -4.39
N VAL A 50 1.17 25.06 -5.47
CA VAL A 50 1.03 24.32 -6.73
C VAL A 50 2.40 23.92 -7.27
N VAL A 51 2.42 22.76 -7.92
CA VAL A 51 3.49 22.42 -8.85
C VAL A 51 3.17 23.09 -10.18
N ALA A 52 4.14 23.81 -10.74
CA ALA A 52 4.04 24.52 -11.99
C ALA A 52 4.77 23.73 -13.10
N PHE A 53 4.07 23.53 -14.22
CA PHE A 53 4.62 22.91 -15.42
C PHE A 53 4.51 23.86 -16.61
N PRO A 54 5.60 24.56 -16.99
CA PRO A 54 5.61 25.35 -18.22
C PRO A 54 5.65 24.43 -19.44
N SER A 55 4.70 24.61 -20.35
CA SER A 55 4.65 23.87 -21.61
C SER A 55 4.07 24.74 -22.74
N GLU A 56 4.70 24.67 -23.91
CA GLU A 56 4.19 25.29 -25.14
C GLU A 56 3.08 24.46 -25.80
N LYS A 57 2.95 23.18 -25.42
CA LYS A 57 1.93 22.25 -25.90
C LYS A 57 1.00 21.95 -24.72
N SER A 58 -0.23 22.44 -24.77
CA SER A 58 -1.22 22.28 -23.69
C SER A 58 -1.67 20.81 -23.60
N GLU A 59 -0.94 19.98 -22.87
CA GLU A 59 -1.16 18.51 -22.86
C GLU A 59 -0.99 17.82 -21.51
N GLU A 60 -0.54 18.50 -20.45
CA GLU A 60 -0.51 17.86 -19.12
C GLU A 60 -1.95 17.69 -18.61
N LYS A 61 -2.48 16.47 -18.77
CA LYS A 61 -3.84 16.09 -18.38
C LYS A 61 -3.85 15.12 -17.20
N ASP A 62 -2.75 14.44 -16.98
CA ASP A 62 -2.55 13.50 -15.90
C ASP A 62 -1.11 13.59 -15.41
N SER A 63 -0.91 13.54 -14.10
CA SER A 63 0.42 13.57 -13.49
C SER A 63 0.42 12.68 -12.26
N LYS A 64 1.44 11.81 -12.18
CA LYS A 64 1.63 10.84 -11.11
C LYS A 64 2.67 11.33 -10.11
N LEU A 65 2.49 10.94 -8.87
CA LEU A 65 3.42 11.12 -7.76
C LEU A 65 3.92 9.76 -7.31
N GLU A 66 5.23 9.60 -7.26
CA GLU A 66 5.87 8.51 -6.53
C GLU A 66 6.36 9.05 -5.19
N ARG A 67 5.79 8.57 -4.09
CA ARG A 67 6.23 8.91 -2.74
C ARG A 67 7.41 8.03 -2.34
N PHE A 68 8.45 8.64 -1.79
CA PHE A 68 9.61 7.95 -1.27
C PHE A 68 9.67 8.08 0.25
N LYS A 69 10.05 7.00 0.94
CA LYS A 69 10.36 6.99 2.37
C LYS A 69 11.86 7.15 2.56
N ASP A 70 12.27 7.95 3.54
CA ASP A 70 13.66 8.02 3.99
C ASP A 70 13.99 6.70 4.71
N ILE A 71 15.02 5.98 4.24
CA ILE A 71 15.51 4.73 4.85
C ILE A 71 16.85 4.90 5.55
N GLY A 72 17.33 6.15 5.67
CA GLY A 72 18.44 6.56 6.49
C GLY A 72 19.80 6.55 5.79
N TRP A 73 20.80 6.97 6.57
CA TRP A 73 22.19 7.03 6.14
C TRP A 73 22.79 5.63 6.01
N SER A 74 23.61 5.44 4.98
CA SER A 74 24.25 4.17 4.65
C SER A 74 25.64 4.38 4.04
N LEU A 75 26.34 3.28 3.80
CA LEU A 75 27.70 3.22 3.26
C LEU A 75 27.75 3.41 1.73
N GLY A 76 26.63 3.74 1.08
CA GLY A 76 26.58 3.93 -0.37
C GLY A 76 26.67 2.63 -1.20
N MET A 77 26.15 1.52 -0.66
CA MET A 77 25.95 0.25 -1.35
C MET A 77 24.46 -0.13 -1.33
N TYR A 78 23.98 -0.81 -2.38
CA TYR A 78 22.57 -1.17 -2.54
C TYR A 78 22.41 -2.49 -3.31
N GLY A 79 21.26 -3.15 -3.20
CA GLY A 79 20.98 -4.41 -3.88
C GLY A 79 21.83 -5.59 -3.37
N GLY A 80 22.30 -5.51 -2.14
CA GLY A 80 22.95 -6.64 -1.47
C GLY A 80 21.96 -7.71 -1.00
N TYR A 81 22.47 -8.90 -0.73
CA TYR A 81 21.70 -10.04 -0.24
C TYR A 81 22.51 -10.82 0.80
N ILE A 82 21.84 -11.60 1.65
CA ILE A 82 22.51 -12.51 2.60
C ILE A 82 22.77 -13.85 1.91
N ASP A 83 24.01 -14.36 2.00
CA ASP A 83 24.36 -15.69 1.51
C ASP A 83 24.20 -16.80 2.56
N ASP A 84 24.49 -18.05 2.17
CA ASP A 84 24.34 -19.24 3.03
C ASP A 84 25.24 -19.21 4.28
N ASP A 85 26.32 -18.42 4.30
CA ASP A 85 27.18 -18.27 5.48
C ASP A 85 26.71 -17.09 6.38
N GLY A 86 25.64 -16.39 5.99
CA GLY A 86 25.07 -15.26 6.72
C GLY A 86 25.74 -13.91 6.43
N TYR A 87 26.50 -13.79 5.34
CA TYR A 87 27.21 -12.54 5.00
C TYR A 87 26.47 -11.72 3.96
N ILE A 88 26.59 -10.39 4.04
CA ILE A 88 25.99 -9.49 3.04
C ILE A 88 26.88 -9.44 1.79
N CYS A 89 26.35 -9.84 0.66
CA CYS A 89 27.05 -9.88 -0.63
C CYS A 89 26.70 -8.68 -1.50
N TYR A 90 27.72 -8.08 -2.14
CA TYR A 90 27.55 -7.04 -3.16
C TYR A 90 28.45 -7.28 -4.37
N THR A 91 27.97 -6.86 -5.54
CA THR A 91 28.79 -6.75 -6.76
C THR A 91 29.25 -5.30 -6.98
N LEU A 92 30.50 -4.99 -6.65
CA LEU A 92 31.11 -3.64 -6.62
C LEU A 92 31.13 -2.86 -7.95
N ASN A 93 30.81 -3.46 -9.09
CA ASN A 93 30.67 -2.70 -10.35
C ASN A 93 29.22 -2.32 -10.67
N LYS A 94 28.26 -2.79 -9.88
CA LYS A 94 26.81 -2.56 -10.03
C LYS A 94 26.16 -1.96 -8.81
N ASN A 95 26.60 -2.35 -7.61
CA ASN A 95 25.89 -2.20 -6.36
C ASN A 95 26.52 -1.17 -5.41
N ILE A 96 27.31 -0.25 -5.96
CA ILE A 96 28.03 0.77 -5.19
C ILE A 96 27.95 2.12 -5.90
N ILE A 97 27.73 3.17 -5.13
CA ILE A 97 27.63 4.54 -5.63
C ILE A 97 29.04 5.07 -5.86
N LYS A 98 29.38 5.47 -7.10
CA LYS A 98 30.75 5.86 -7.50
C LYS A 98 31.40 6.99 -6.69
N GLU A 99 30.59 7.78 -6.01
CA GLU A 99 31.05 8.94 -5.24
C GLU A 99 31.03 8.69 -3.72
N SER A 100 30.65 7.50 -3.27
CA SER A 100 30.63 7.17 -1.84
C SER A 100 32.03 6.85 -1.32
N ASP A 101 32.25 7.05 -0.02
CA ASP A 101 33.50 6.63 0.63
C ASP A 101 33.73 5.12 0.48
N ALA A 102 32.66 4.29 0.46
CA ALA A 102 32.79 2.87 0.17
C ALA A 102 33.41 2.61 -1.22
N TYR A 103 33.02 3.37 -2.24
CA TYR A 103 33.61 3.23 -3.56
C TYR A 103 35.10 3.52 -3.53
N GLU A 104 35.52 4.60 -2.85
CA GLU A 104 36.94 4.93 -2.71
C GLU A 104 37.74 3.82 -2.00
N LYS A 105 37.17 3.18 -0.96
CA LYS A 105 37.89 2.14 -0.20
C LYS A 105 37.88 0.76 -0.86
N LEU A 106 36.85 0.44 -1.65
CA LEU A 106 36.57 -0.92 -2.10
C LEU A 106 36.70 -1.12 -3.62
N SER A 107 36.63 -0.07 -4.45
CA SER A 107 36.58 -0.22 -5.92
C SER A 107 37.85 -0.77 -6.57
N GLU A 108 39.03 -0.57 -5.97
CA GLU A 108 40.32 -1.03 -6.52
C GLU A 108 40.67 -2.50 -6.19
N LYS A 109 39.72 -3.26 -5.63
CA LYS A 109 39.96 -4.66 -5.25
C LYS A 109 39.94 -5.58 -6.47
N LYS A 110 40.69 -6.70 -6.39
CA LYS A 110 40.87 -7.64 -7.52
C LYS A 110 39.61 -8.40 -7.91
N SER A 111 38.64 -8.53 -7.02
CA SER A 111 37.35 -9.17 -7.27
C SER A 111 36.24 -8.14 -7.15
N THR A 112 35.23 -8.28 -8.00
CA THR A 112 34.00 -7.47 -7.98
C THR A 112 33.03 -7.91 -6.91
N GLU A 113 33.12 -9.16 -6.45
CA GLU A 113 32.29 -9.65 -5.34
C GLU A 113 32.97 -9.36 -4.01
N ILE A 114 32.20 -8.78 -3.09
CA ILE A 114 32.57 -8.53 -1.71
C ILE A 114 31.51 -9.14 -0.78
N ARG A 115 31.96 -9.73 0.33
CA ARG A 115 31.09 -10.28 1.38
C ARG A 115 31.38 -9.53 2.67
N ILE A 116 30.43 -8.74 3.16
CA ILE A 116 30.54 -8.03 4.43
C ILE A 116 30.20 -9.00 5.56
N VAL A 117 31.08 -9.07 6.55
CA VAL A 117 31.04 -10.03 7.66
C VAL A 117 30.66 -9.34 8.97
N SER A 118 31.20 -8.14 9.19
CA SER A 118 30.98 -7.39 10.42
C SER A 118 31.01 -5.88 10.19
N ILE A 119 30.33 -5.16 11.07
CA ILE A 119 30.36 -3.71 11.17
C ILE A 119 30.64 -3.36 12.63
N ASN A 120 31.71 -2.60 12.89
CA ASN A 120 32.22 -2.31 14.24
C ASN A 120 32.44 -3.57 15.08
N ASP A 121 33.04 -4.59 14.46
CA ASP A 121 33.33 -5.90 15.04
C ASP A 121 32.10 -6.74 15.43
N GLU A 122 30.88 -6.22 15.22
CA GLU A 122 29.64 -6.98 15.38
C GLU A 122 29.27 -7.70 14.08
N PRO A 123 28.94 -9.01 14.13
CA PRO A 123 28.52 -9.75 12.95
C PRO A 123 27.28 -9.14 12.28
N VAL A 124 27.27 -9.11 10.94
CA VAL A 124 26.07 -8.70 10.20
C VAL A 124 24.97 -9.76 10.29
N SER A 125 23.74 -9.36 10.00
CA SER A 125 22.57 -10.24 9.93
C SER A 125 21.52 -9.67 8.97
N GLU A 126 20.41 -10.40 8.79
CA GLU A 126 19.23 -9.89 8.07
C GLU A 126 18.70 -8.56 8.62
N LYS A 127 18.94 -8.23 9.89
CA LYS A 127 18.54 -6.94 10.48
C LYS A 127 19.46 -5.78 10.10
N THR A 128 20.65 -6.08 9.57
CA THR A 128 21.64 -5.08 9.20
C THR A 128 21.35 -4.48 7.83
N ILE A 129 20.52 -5.15 7.01
CA ILE A 129 20.19 -4.78 5.64
C ILE A 129 18.67 -4.73 5.48
N ASN A 130 18.15 -3.89 4.59
CA ASN A 130 16.73 -3.91 4.22
C ASN A 130 16.49 -4.68 2.91
N ASP A 131 15.23 -4.74 2.46
CA ASP A 131 14.83 -5.47 1.24
C ASP A 131 15.40 -4.86 -0.06
N ALA A 132 15.76 -3.57 -0.05
CA ALA A 132 16.53 -2.94 -1.13
C ALA A 132 18.01 -3.34 -1.15
N GLY A 133 18.44 -4.15 -0.18
CA GLY A 133 19.84 -4.52 -0.04
C GLY A 133 20.72 -3.36 0.41
N VAL A 134 20.19 -2.41 1.19
CA VAL A 134 20.91 -1.25 1.76
C VAL A 134 21.20 -1.52 3.24
N ILE A 135 22.41 -1.22 3.71
CA ILE A 135 22.75 -1.30 5.15
C ILE A 135 22.06 -0.15 5.89
N VAL A 136 21.31 -0.45 6.94
CA VAL A 136 20.47 0.53 7.65
C VAL A 136 20.95 0.80 9.08
N GLY A 137 20.41 1.86 9.70
CA GLY A 137 20.67 2.19 11.11
C GLY A 137 22.00 2.90 11.35
N LEU A 138 22.60 3.49 10.31
CA LEU A 138 23.83 4.27 10.44
C LEU A 138 23.51 5.76 10.61
N GLU A 139 24.45 6.48 11.20
CA GLU A 139 24.37 7.92 11.44
C GLU A 139 25.12 8.69 10.34
N LYS A 140 24.63 9.88 10.00
CA LYS A 140 25.28 10.78 9.04
C LYS A 140 26.74 11.01 9.41
N ASP A 141 27.63 10.81 8.43
CA ASP A 141 29.09 10.95 8.57
C ASP A 141 29.75 10.02 9.61
N GLY A 142 28.99 9.05 10.17
CA GLY A 142 29.52 8.03 11.06
C GLY A 142 30.61 7.19 10.38
N GLN A 143 31.64 6.83 11.14
CA GLN A 143 32.79 6.04 10.65
C GLN A 143 32.64 4.61 11.16
N TYR A 144 32.55 3.65 10.25
CA TYR A 144 32.26 2.25 10.57
C TYR A 144 33.42 1.34 10.15
N SER A 145 33.93 0.54 11.09
CA SER A 145 34.94 -0.48 10.79
C SER A 145 34.26 -1.69 10.16
N VAL A 146 34.41 -1.85 8.85
CA VAL A 146 33.77 -2.91 8.07
C VAL A 146 34.75 -4.04 7.84
N GLY A 147 34.44 -5.22 8.37
CA GLY A 147 35.13 -6.47 8.09
C GLY A 147 34.52 -7.15 6.86
N TYR A 148 35.35 -7.56 5.90
CA TYR A 148 34.87 -8.11 4.64
C TYR A 148 35.81 -9.16 4.03
N TYR A 149 35.24 -10.01 3.18
CA TYR A 149 35.97 -10.91 2.29
C TYR A 149 35.95 -10.42 0.85
N VAL A 150 37.10 -10.55 0.18
CA VAL A 150 37.24 -10.46 -1.28
C VAL A 150 37.86 -11.79 -1.74
N GLY A 151 37.03 -12.68 -2.29
CA GLY A 151 37.41 -14.10 -2.42
C GLY A 151 37.65 -14.71 -1.04
N THR A 152 38.82 -15.30 -0.81
CA THR A 152 39.20 -15.86 0.50
C THR A 152 40.02 -14.90 1.37
N TYR A 153 40.28 -13.68 0.90
CA TYR A 153 41.08 -12.71 1.63
C TYR A 153 40.20 -11.87 2.55
N TYR A 154 40.49 -11.91 3.86
CA TYR A 154 39.84 -11.06 4.85
C TYR A 154 40.55 -9.69 4.91
N GLY A 155 39.76 -8.62 4.88
CA GLY A 155 40.22 -7.26 5.04
C GLY A 155 39.31 -6.48 5.98
N THR A 156 39.82 -5.33 6.42
CA THR A 156 39.05 -4.33 7.14
C THR A 156 39.20 -2.97 6.44
N ALA A 157 38.15 -2.16 6.49
CA ALA A 157 38.18 -0.76 6.05
C ALA A 157 37.30 0.08 6.97
N VAL A 158 37.73 1.29 7.26
CA VAL A 158 36.85 2.28 7.88
C VAL A 158 36.12 3.00 6.74
N ILE A 159 34.79 2.93 6.76
CA ILE A 159 33.91 3.47 5.73
C ILE A 159 32.94 4.47 6.37
N LYS A 160 32.80 5.64 5.74
CA LYS A 160 31.86 6.67 6.15
C LYS A 160 30.44 6.38 5.66
N ALA A 161 29.43 6.58 6.51
CA ALA A 161 28.03 6.60 6.12
C ALA A 161 27.68 7.96 5.51
N ASP A 162 27.79 8.08 4.19
CA ASP A 162 27.81 9.34 3.46
C ASP A 162 26.73 9.46 2.38
N ARG A 163 25.79 8.52 2.34
CA ARG A 163 24.62 8.56 1.45
C ARG A 163 23.35 8.33 2.24
N ASN A 164 22.41 9.27 2.18
CA ASN A 164 21.07 9.09 2.68
C ASN A 164 20.21 8.45 1.58
N PHE A 165 19.56 7.32 1.87
CA PHE A 165 18.78 6.60 0.87
C PHE A 165 17.28 6.83 1.06
N PHE A 166 16.58 6.84 -0.07
CA PHE A 166 15.13 6.98 -0.14
C PHE A 166 14.59 5.84 -0.99
N GLN A 167 13.56 5.15 -0.52
CA GLN A 167 12.96 4.01 -1.20
C GLN A 167 11.54 4.33 -1.65
N SER A 168 11.19 3.92 -2.87
CA SER A 168 9.82 4.00 -3.39
C SER A 168 8.83 3.35 -2.41
N TYR A 169 7.73 4.06 -2.13
CA TYR A 169 6.80 3.70 -1.05
C TYR A 169 5.34 3.60 -1.54
N GLU A 170 4.85 4.63 -2.24
CA GLU A 170 3.46 4.73 -2.72
C GLU A 170 3.41 5.40 -4.09
N ILE A 171 2.43 5.04 -4.92
CA ILE A 171 2.16 5.70 -6.21
C ILE A 171 0.78 6.35 -6.14
N LEU A 172 0.71 7.65 -6.35
CA LEU A 172 -0.51 8.44 -6.19
C LEU A 172 -0.77 9.26 -7.45
N GLN A 173 -2.01 9.67 -7.64
CA GLN A 173 -2.35 10.67 -8.64
C GLN A 173 -2.24 12.08 -8.06
N THR A 174 -1.99 13.05 -8.93
CA THR A 174 -2.14 14.47 -8.55
C THR A 174 -3.60 14.87 -8.50
N GLY A 175 -3.88 16.01 -7.87
CA GLY A 175 -5.20 16.61 -7.85
C GLY A 175 -5.52 17.35 -9.15
N LYS A 176 -6.34 18.38 -9.03
CA LYS A 176 -6.79 19.17 -10.18
C LYS A 176 -5.59 19.73 -10.97
N ILE A 177 -5.70 19.72 -12.30
CA ILE A 177 -4.75 20.37 -13.19
C ILE A 177 -5.44 21.54 -13.91
N THR A 178 -4.85 22.73 -13.90
CA THR A 178 -5.47 23.93 -14.48
C THR A 178 -4.50 24.80 -15.27
N ASN A 179 -4.95 25.30 -16.42
CA ASN A 179 -4.19 26.29 -17.18
C ASN A 179 -4.18 27.63 -16.46
N THR A 180 -3.00 28.23 -16.32
CA THR A 180 -2.87 29.59 -15.78
C THR A 180 -2.64 30.61 -16.90
N LYS A 181 -2.92 31.89 -16.61
CA LYS A 181 -2.56 33.00 -17.51
C LYS A 181 -1.06 33.35 -17.49
N ASN A 182 -0.28 32.66 -16.66
CA ASN A 182 1.11 32.98 -16.37
C ASN A 182 2.10 32.07 -17.11
N GLY A 183 1.65 31.36 -18.16
CA GLY A 183 2.54 30.54 -19.01
C GLY A 183 2.89 29.16 -18.45
N TYR A 184 2.16 28.68 -17.44
CA TYR A 184 2.31 27.31 -16.92
C TYR A 184 0.96 26.68 -16.57
N VAL A 185 0.96 25.36 -16.49
CA VAL A 185 -0.11 24.56 -15.91
C VAL A 185 0.12 24.43 -14.41
N ALA A 186 -0.89 24.71 -13.59
CA ALA A 186 -0.88 24.51 -12.16
C ALA A 186 -1.45 23.13 -11.83
N ILE A 187 -0.62 22.29 -11.19
CA ILE A 187 -0.93 20.95 -10.72
C ILE A 187 -1.09 21.04 -9.20
N TYR A 188 -2.28 20.73 -8.72
CA TYR A 188 -2.62 20.76 -7.30
C TYR A 188 -2.38 19.39 -6.66
N MET A 189 -2.00 19.38 -5.39
CA MET A 189 -1.94 18.14 -4.60
C MET A 189 -3.35 17.69 -4.20
N LEU A 190 -3.49 16.41 -3.83
CA LEU A 190 -4.72 15.89 -3.24
C LEU A 190 -5.00 16.60 -1.90
N PRO A 191 -6.27 16.88 -1.54
CA PRO A 191 -6.60 17.64 -0.33
C PRO A 191 -6.17 16.98 0.99
N ASP A 192 -6.03 15.66 0.97
CA ASP A 192 -5.68 14.75 2.05
C ASP A 192 -4.27 14.14 1.89
N LEU A 193 -3.46 14.68 0.96
CA LEU A 193 -2.09 14.26 0.77
C LEU A 193 -1.31 14.40 2.09
N LYS A 194 -0.60 13.34 2.50
CA LYS A 194 0.23 13.34 3.72
C LYS A 194 1.57 14.03 3.48
N ASN A 195 2.22 14.49 4.56
CA ASN A 195 3.59 15.00 4.50
C ASN A 195 4.52 13.97 3.85
N GLY A 196 5.45 14.37 2.98
CA GLY A 196 6.39 13.40 2.43
C GLY A 196 7.25 13.88 1.27
N TRP A 197 8.08 12.95 0.78
CA TRP A 197 8.97 13.16 -0.36
C TRP A 197 8.31 12.64 -1.61
N TYR A 198 7.96 13.52 -2.55
CA TYR A 198 7.20 13.17 -3.74
C TYR A 198 7.99 13.46 -5.01
N CYS A 199 8.12 12.46 -5.87
CA CYS A 199 8.70 12.59 -7.20
C CYS A 199 7.57 12.69 -8.24
N ILE A 200 7.48 13.85 -8.91
CA ILE A 200 6.44 14.04 -9.94
C ILE A 200 6.90 13.49 -11.28
N ASN A 201 6.11 12.56 -11.82
CA ASN A 201 6.31 11.92 -13.12
C ASN A 201 7.73 11.36 -13.34
N GLY A 202 8.42 10.95 -12.26
CA GLY A 202 9.81 10.48 -12.32
C GLY A 202 10.84 11.52 -12.78
N LYS A 203 10.52 12.82 -12.67
CA LYS A 203 11.35 13.92 -13.19
C LYS A 203 11.86 14.91 -12.14
N GLY A 204 11.36 14.85 -10.91
CA GLY A 204 11.83 15.75 -9.86
C GLY A 204 11.12 15.50 -8.53
N LEU A 205 11.94 15.42 -7.48
CA LEU A 205 11.59 15.28 -6.08
C LEU A 205 11.31 16.65 -5.45
N PHE A 206 10.32 16.69 -4.57
CA PHE A 206 10.03 17.80 -3.67
C PHE A 206 9.50 17.28 -2.33
N LYS A 207 9.65 18.09 -1.28
CA LYS A 207 8.99 17.86 0.00
C LYS A 207 7.59 18.46 -0.04
N TYR A 208 6.60 17.77 0.48
CA TYR A 208 5.27 18.30 0.69
C TYR A 208 4.92 18.30 2.17
N PHE A 209 4.27 19.39 2.63
CA PHE A 209 3.69 19.50 3.96
C PHE A 209 2.20 19.84 3.88
N ASP A 210 1.37 19.09 4.60
CA ASP A 210 -0.09 19.25 4.63
C ASP A 210 -0.59 20.35 5.59
N TYR A 211 0.19 21.42 5.70
CA TYR A 211 -0.17 22.65 6.37
C TYR A 211 0.34 23.84 5.56
N LYS A 212 -0.16 25.05 5.85
CA LYS A 212 0.33 26.24 5.13
C LYS A 212 1.67 26.67 5.68
N LYS A 213 2.51 27.23 4.81
CA LYS A 213 3.83 27.74 5.18
C LYS A 213 3.76 28.65 6.41
N GLY A 214 4.58 28.34 7.41
CA GLY A 214 4.66 29.06 8.68
C GLY A 214 3.63 28.65 9.75
N GLU A 215 2.78 27.65 9.50
CA GLU A 215 1.85 27.11 10.50
C GLU A 215 2.49 26.07 11.43
N ALA A 216 3.55 25.39 11.00
CA ALA A 216 4.29 24.40 11.80
C ALA A 216 5.80 24.45 11.52
N ASP A 217 6.59 23.79 12.37
CA ASP A 217 8.02 23.58 12.15
C ASP A 217 8.25 22.32 11.31
N ASP A 218 8.76 22.52 10.10
CA ASP A 218 9.08 21.47 9.12
C ASP A 218 10.03 20.41 9.68
N ALA A 219 10.94 20.78 10.60
CA ALA A 219 11.93 19.86 11.17
C ALA A 219 11.32 18.88 12.18
N GLU A 220 10.12 19.17 12.71
CA GLU A 220 9.43 18.34 13.69
C GLU A 220 8.41 17.39 13.05
N GLN A 221 8.25 17.43 11.72
CA GLN A 221 7.23 16.67 11.01
C GLN A 221 7.69 15.28 10.58
N THR A 222 6.81 14.30 10.74
CA THR A 222 6.96 12.97 10.15
C THR A 222 6.70 13.03 8.64
N MET A 223 7.61 12.47 7.83
CA MET A 223 7.56 12.52 6.36
C MET A 223 7.17 11.17 5.71
N ASP A 224 7.06 10.15 6.55
CA ASP A 224 6.88 8.74 6.20
C ASP A 224 5.64 8.14 6.86
N GLU A 225 4.73 8.99 7.39
CA GLU A 225 3.43 8.54 7.88
C GLU A 225 2.68 7.84 6.73
N PRO A 226 2.33 6.55 6.86
CA PRO A 226 1.61 5.84 5.82
C PRO A 226 0.36 6.59 5.40
N TYR A 227 0.04 6.60 4.10
CA TYR A 227 -1.28 7.06 3.69
C TYR A 227 -2.36 6.08 4.16
N TYR A 228 -2.01 4.79 4.26
CA TYR A 228 -2.86 3.68 4.71
C TYR A 228 -2.16 2.87 5.79
N GLU A 229 -2.81 2.66 6.94
CA GLU A 229 -2.18 2.05 8.12
C GLU A 229 -2.04 0.52 7.97
N THR A 230 -2.84 -0.11 7.10
CA THR A 230 -2.83 -1.56 6.90
C THR A 230 -2.64 -1.98 5.43
N LEU A 231 -2.11 -3.20 5.23
CA LEU A 231 -2.03 -3.83 3.92
C LEU A 231 -3.42 -4.05 3.29
N ALA A 232 -4.46 -4.22 4.11
CA ALA A 232 -5.85 -4.35 3.67
C ALA A 232 -6.36 -3.03 3.08
N GLU A 233 -6.12 -1.89 3.73
CA GLU A 233 -6.48 -0.56 3.22
C GLU A 233 -5.67 -0.20 1.97
N LYS A 234 -4.36 -0.48 1.96
CA LYS A 234 -3.52 -0.31 0.76
C LYS A 234 -4.05 -1.16 -0.40
N ARG A 235 -4.41 -2.40 -0.14
CA ARG A 235 -4.98 -3.31 -1.14
C ARG A 235 -6.33 -2.79 -1.62
N ASP A 236 -7.18 -2.29 -0.72
CA ASP A 236 -8.49 -1.78 -1.09
C ASP A 236 -8.41 -0.57 -2.02
N VAL A 237 -7.35 0.25 -1.90
CA VAL A 237 -7.11 1.41 -2.77
C VAL A 237 -6.34 1.10 -4.04
N TYR A 238 -5.44 0.12 -4.09
CA TYR A 238 -4.63 -0.15 -5.30
C TYR A 238 -5.11 -1.35 -6.12
N SER A 239 -6.19 -1.99 -5.69
CA SER A 239 -6.82 -3.11 -6.40
C SER A 239 -8.19 -2.75 -6.95
N GLN A 240 -8.60 -3.48 -7.98
CA GLN A 240 -10.01 -3.67 -8.28
C GLN A 240 -10.55 -4.80 -7.40
N GLN A 241 -11.75 -4.62 -6.87
CA GLN A 241 -12.39 -5.56 -5.97
C GLN A 241 -13.64 -6.15 -6.60
N TYR A 242 -13.75 -7.47 -6.52
CA TYR A 242 -14.88 -8.22 -7.03
C TYR A 242 -15.43 -9.14 -5.95
N MET A 243 -16.74 -9.28 -5.94
CA MET A 243 -17.44 -10.18 -5.06
C MET A 243 -18.00 -11.35 -5.87
N VAL A 244 -17.73 -12.56 -5.41
CA VAL A 244 -18.33 -13.78 -5.95
C VAL A 244 -19.05 -14.53 -4.84
N SER A 245 -20.28 -14.93 -5.11
CA SER A 245 -21.12 -15.64 -4.15
C SER A 245 -21.07 -17.13 -4.44
N VAL A 246 -20.74 -17.91 -3.41
CA VAL A 246 -20.94 -19.36 -3.41
C VAL A 246 -22.21 -19.61 -2.59
N GLU A 247 -23.27 -20.09 -3.24
CA GLU A 247 -24.61 -20.20 -2.64
C GLU A 247 -24.70 -21.25 -1.52
N THR A 248 -24.01 -22.37 -1.70
CA THR A 248 -23.98 -23.50 -0.77
C THR A 248 -22.58 -24.03 -0.62
N ALA A 249 -22.22 -24.47 0.58
CA ALA A 249 -20.94 -25.09 0.82
C ALA A 249 -20.73 -26.24 -0.17
N THR A 250 -19.56 -26.25 -0.77
CA THR A 250 -19.28 -27.15 -1.89
C THR A 250 -17.79 -27.45 -1.90
N GLU A 251 -17.42 -28.41 -2.73
CA GLU A 251 -16.05 -28.88 -2.86
C GLU A 251 -15.51 -28.53 -4.24
N ASN A 252 -14.20 -28.30 -4.30
CA ASN A 252 -13.45 -28.10 -5.55
C ASN A 252 -14.01 -26.93 -6.37
N VAL A 253 -13.99 -25.73 -5.79
CA VAL A 253 -14.35 -24.49 -6.49
C VAL A 253 -13.09 -23.82 -7.00
N ARG A 254 -13.13 -23.43 -8.27
CA ARG A 254 -12.13 -22.54 -8.86
C ARG A 254 -12.65 -21.12 -8.81
N PHE A 255 -11.92 -20.25 -8.11
CA PHE A 255 -12.12 -18.82 -8.16
C PHE A 255 -11.18 -18.24 -9.20
N SER A 256 -11.69 -17.45 -10.13
CA SER A 256 -10.91 -16.91 -11.24
C SER A 256 -11.29 -15.49 -11.63
N VAL A 257 -10.29 -14.72 -12.05
CA VAL A 257 -10.42 -13.41 -12.69
C VAL A 257 -9.66 -13.45 -14.00
N GLN A 258 -10.34 -13.21 -15.12
CA GLN A 258 -9.74 -13.10 -16.44
C GLN A 258 -9.50 -11.64 -16.79
N TYR A 259 -8.35 -11.33 -17.37
CA TYR A 259 -7.92 -9.97 -17.65
C TYR A 259 -7.18 -9.86 -18.99
N ASN A 260 -7.10 -8.64 -19.52
CA ASN A 260 -6.35 -8.35 -20.73
C ASN A 260 -4.83 -8.24 -20.45
N THR A 261 -4.02 -8.92 -21.26
CA THR A 261 -2.56 -8.92 -21.16
C THR A 261 -1.85 -7.96 -22.13
N ASP A 262 -2.60 -7.15 -22.87
CA ASP A 262 -2.06 -6.17 -23.82
C ASP A 262 -1.20 -5.09 -23.13
N VAL A 263 -1.51 -4.77 -21.86
CA VAL A 263 -0.85 -3.72 -21.08
C VAL A 263 0.03 -4.29 -19.97
N TYR A 264 -0.44 -5.32 -19.28
CA TYR A 264 0.22 -5.92 -18.13
C TYR A 264 0.55 -7.39 -18.39
N ALA A 265 1.79 -7.80 -18.13
CA ALA A 265 2.19 -9.19 -18.15
C ALA A 265 1.68 -9.91 -16.89
N ASP A 266 1.50 -11.24 -16.93
CA ASP A 266 0.98 -12.00 -15.80
C ASP A 266 1.83 -11.83 -14.52
N GLU A 267 3.15 -11.68 -14.66
CA GLU A 267 4.08 -11.45 -13.54
C GLU A 267 3.88 -10.09 -12.84
N ASP A 268 3.17 -9.17 -13.49
CA ASP A 268 2.84 -7.87 -12.92
C ASP A 268 1.51 -7.85 -12.18
N VAL A 269 0.68 -8.88 -12.37
CA VAL A 269 -0.65 -9.02 -11.78
C VAL A 269 -0.55 -9.74 -10.45
N ASN A 270 -1.12 -9.14 -9.40
CA ASN A 270 -1.25 -9.78 -8.10
C ASN A 270 -2.72 -9.87 -7.71
N ALA A 271 -3.15 -11.06 -7.32
CA ALA A 271 -4.53 -11.28 -6.89
C ALA A 271 -4.58 -12.08 -5.59
N VAL A 272 -5.54 -11.72 -4.74
CA VAL A 272 -5.82 -12.39 -3.46
C VAL A 272 -7.30 -12.65 -3.36
N LEU A 273 -7.65 -13.89 -3.05
CA LEU A 273 -8.99 -14.31 -2.68
C LEU A 273 -9.11 -14.24 -1.15
N ILE A 274 -10.19 -13.66 -0.67
CA ILE A 274 -10.50 -13.50 0.76
C ILE A 274 -11.82 -14.19 1.01
N SER A 275 -11.82 -15.15 1.94
CA SER A 275 -13.00 -15.90 2.35
C SER A 275 -13.92 -15.08 3.27
N PRO A 276 -15.17 -15.53 3.48
CA PRO A 276 -16.10 -14.89 4.41
C PRO A 276 -15.59 -14.76 5.85
N ASP A 277 -14.73 -15.67 6.29
CA ASP A 277 -14.07 -15.65 7.61
C ASP A 277 -12.74 -14.89 7.60
N ASN A 278 -12.51 -14.04 6.60
CA ASN A 278 -11.34 -13.17 6.41
C ASN A 278 -9.99 -13.89 6.23
N LYS A 279 -10.01 -15.17 5.83
CA LYS A 279 -8.79 -15.89 5.48
C LYS A 279 -8.37 -15.56 4.04
N GLU A 280 -7.09 -15.28 3.86
CA GLU A 280 -6.53 -14.93 2.56
C GLU A 280 -5.92 -16.13 1.84
N TYR A 281 -6.09 -16.16 0.53
CA TYR A 281 -5.56 -17.15 -0.39
C TYR A 281 -4.90 -16.43 -1.56
N GLY A 282 -3.60 -16.62 -1.72
CA GLY A 282 -2.89 -16.11 -2.89
C GLY A 282 -3.40 -16.77 -4.17
N MET A 283 -3.58 -15.99 -5.23
CA MET A 283 -3.99 -16.50 -6.54
C MET A 283 -2.78 -16.54 -7.48
N THR A 284 -2.71 -17.56 -8.32
CA THR A 284 -1.68 -17.70 -9.36
C THR A 284 -2.13 -16.95 -10.61
N ALA A 285 -1.29 -16.05 -11.11
CA ALA A 285 -1.50 -15.31 -12.36
C ALA A 285 -0.71 -15.97 -13.50
N GLU A 286 -1.41 -16.45 -14.52
CA GLU A 286 -0.81 -16.98 -15.75
C GLU A 286 -1.81 -16.97 -16.91
N ASN A 287 -1.32 -16.74 -18.12
CA ASN A 287 -2.08 -16.78 -19.37
C ASN A 287 -3.32 -15.86 -19.39
N GLY A 288 -3.25 -14.67 -18.76
CA GLY A 288 -4.38 -13.73 -18.68
C GLY A 288 -5.48 -14.13 -17.69
N GLU A 289 -5.18 -15.05 -16.76
CA GLU A 289 -6.08 -15.45 -15.70
C GLU A 289 -5.35 -15.47 -14.34
N ALA A 290 -6.01 -14.94 -13.32
CA ALA A 290 -5.60 -15.10 -11.93
C ALA A 290 -6.58 -16.06 -11.26
N TYR A 291 -6.10 -17.16 -10.68
CA TYR A 291 -6.99 -18.18 -10.10
C TYR A 291 -6.44 -18.83 -8.83
N THR A 292 -7.35 -19.40 -8.05
CA THR A 292 -7.03 -20.36 -6.99
C THR A 292 -8.14 -21.41 -6.91
N GLU A 293 -7.77 -22.63 -6.55
CA GLU A 293 -8.70 -23.74 -6.33
C GLU A 293 -8.76 -24.07 -4.85
N ILE A 294 -9.97 -24.21 -4.32
CA ILE A 294 -10.20 -24.49 -2.91
C ILE A 294 -10.99 -25.79 -2.79
N ASP A 295 -10.39 -26.79 -2.11
CA ASP A 295 -10.98 -28.12 -1.95
C ASP A 295 -12.29 -28.09 -1.17
N LYS A 296 -12.37 -27.27 -0.13
CA LYS A 296 -13.57 -27.10 0.72
C LYS A 296 -13.91 -25.63 0.84
N VAL A 297 -15.04 -25.28 0.24
CA VAL A 297 -15.49 -23.90 0.16
C VAL A 297 -16.72 -23.75 1.01
N MET A 298 -16.61 -22.92 2.04
CA MET A 298 -17.78 -22.42 2.72
C MET A 298 -18.59 -21.60 1.73
N ALA A 299 -19.90 -21.75 1.76
CA ALA A 299 -20.72 -20.76 1.11
C ALA A 299 -20.50 -19.41 1.76
N GLY A 300 -20.82 -18.36 1.01
CA GLY A 300 -20.19 -17.11 1.31
C GLY A 300 -20.12 -16.15 0.17
N ARG A 301 -20.01 -14.87 0.51
CA ARG A 301 -19.44 -13.90 -0.41
C ARG A 301 -17.93 -13.91 -0.23
N TRP A 302 -17.23 -14.30 -1.27
CA TRP A 302 -15.78 -14.28 -1.34
C TRP A 302 -15.36 -13.01 -2.08
N LYS A 303 -14.30 -12.37 -1.60
CA LYS A 303 -13.77 -11.13 -2.18
C LYS A 303 -12.50 -11.45 -2.95
N ILE A 304 -12.43 -11.04 -4.21
CA ILE A 304 -11.19 -11.08 -5.01
C ILE A 304 -10.68 -9.66 -5.15
N SER A 305 -9.46 -9.43 -4.71
CA SER A 305 -8.72 -8.18 -4.93
C SER A 305 -7.64 -8.44 -5.97
N ILE A 306 -7.63 -7.68 -7.06
CA ILE A 306 -6.64 -7.79 -8.15
C ILE A 306 -5.97 -6.45 -8.45
N THR A 307 -4.65 -6.43 -8.59
CA THR A 307 -3.85 -5.26 -8.97
C THR A 307 -3.19 -5.48 -10.33
N PRO A 308 -2.94 -4.42 -11.13
CA PRO A 308 -3.17 -2.99 -10.85
C PRO A 308 -4.61 -2.50 -11.09
N GLN A 309 -4.93 -1.27 -10.65
CA GLN A 309 -6.30 -0.70 -10.71
C GLN A 309 -6.86 -0.46 -12.10
N ASP A 310 -6.00 -0.24 -13.08
CA ASP A 310 -6.36 0.02 -14.46
C ASP A 310 -6.28 -1.23 -15.34
N LEU A 311 -6.05 -2.40 -14.73
CA LEU A 311 -6.08 -3.69 -15.42
C LEU A 311 -7.48 -3.95 -16.00
N GLU A 312 -7.60 -4.14 -17.31
CA GLU A 312 -8.91 -4.43 -17.92
C GLU A 312 -9.37 -5.83 -17.54
N ILE A 313 -10.43 -5.92 -16.73
CA ILE A 313 -11.03 -7.19 -16.30
C ILE A 313 -12.12 -7.63 -17.28
N LEU A 314 -11.99 -8.87 -17.76
CA LEU A 314 -12.86 -9.48 -18.76
C LEU A 314 -13.97 -10.31 -18.11
N ASN A 315 -13.66 -11.06 -17.05
CA ASN A 315 -14.60 -11.91 -16.36
C ASN A 315 -14.16 -12.23 -14.93
N VAL A 316 -15.13 -12.50 -14.05
CA VAL A 316 -14.89 -12.97 -12.68
C VAL A 316 -15.86 -14.11 -12.38
N SER A 317 -15.35 -15.24 -11.88
CA SER A 317 -16.19 -16.42 -11.61
C SER A 317 -15.74 -17.23 -10.39
N ALA A 318 -16.69 -18.04 -9.91
CA ALA A 318 -16.48 -19.08 -8.91
C ALA A 318 -17.23 -20.33 -9.38
N ASP A 319 -16.50 -21.27 -9.98
CA ASP A 319 -17.06 -22.44 -10.65
C ASP A 319 -16.79 -23.70 -9.84
N SER A 320 -17.85 -24.37 -9.37
CA SER A 320 -17.76 -25.66 -8.68
C SER A 320 -17.88 -26.82 -9.66
N SER A 321 -17.10 -27.87 -9.44
CA SER A 321 -17.23 -29.14 -10.15
C SER A 321 -18.17 -30.15 -9.46
N SER A 322 -18.77 -29.79 -8.31
CA SER A 322 -19.51 -30.72 -7.43
C SER A 322 -20.91 -30.22 -7.03
N PRO A 323 -21.93 -31.11 -6.95
CA PRO A 323 -23.28 -30.73 -6.53
C PRO A 323 -23.32 -30.30 -5.05
N ALA A 324 -23.95 -29.15 -4.80
CA ALA A 324 -24.22 -28.51 -3.51
C ALA A 324 -24.77 -29.45 -2.42
N SER A 325 -24.18 -29.44 -1.22
CA SER A 325 -24.70 -30.18 -0.04
C SER A 325 -24.84 -29.30 1.21
N ASP A 326 -26.02 -29.41 1.85
CA ASP A 326 -26.35 -29.13 3.26
C ASP A 326 -26.26 -27.70 3.84
N THR A 327 -26.39 -26.64 3.03
CA THR A 327 -26.50 -25.25 3.53
C THR A 327 -27.95 -24.76 3.56
N ILE A 328 -28.31 -24.02 4.61
CA ILE A 328 -29.60 -23.35 4.79
C ILE A 328 -29.40 -21.82 4.65
N CYS A 329 -30.31 -21.14 3.96
CA CYS A 329 -30.35 -19.69 3.87
C CYS A 329 -31.61 -19.15 4.56
N GLU A 330 -31.43 -18.19 5.46
CA GLU A 330 -32.47 -17.41 6.11
C GLU A 330 -32.38 -15.95 5.67
N GLU A 331 -33.48 -15.41 5.12
CA GLU A 331 -33.54 -14.02 4.67
C GLU A 331 -34.58 -13.22 5.48
N LYS A 332 -34.28 -11.95 5.73
CA LYS A 332 -35.20 -10.99 6.34
C LYS A 332 -35.01 -9.61 5.75
N GLU A 333 -36.12 -9.00 5.33
CA GLU A 333 -36.12 -7.63 4.81
C GLU A 333 -36.52 -6.63 5.89
N PHE A 334 -35.89 -5.45 5.85
CA PHE A 334 -36.13 -4.30 6.69
C PHE A 334 -36.39 -3.07 5.83
N THR A 335 -37.24 -2.17 6.32
CA THR A 335 -37.49 -0.87 5.69
C THR A 335 -37.16 0.21 6.70
N LEU A 336 -36.29 1.14 6.31
CA LEU A 336 -35.99 2.35 7.04
C LEU A 336 -36.80 3.49 6.42
N ASP A 337 -37.68 4.11 7.21
CA ASP A 337 -38.59 5.16 6.73
C ASP A 337 -37.90 6.52 6.53
N GLU A 338 -36.73 6.70 7.15
CA GLU A 338 -35.92 7.92 7.08
C GLU A 338 -34.43 7.59 7.08
N ASP A 339 -33.60 8.58 6.73
CA ASP A 339 -32.15 8.46 6.82
C ASP A 339 -31.75 8.36 8.29
N ASN A 340 -30.88 7.41 8.61
CA ASN A 340 -30.42 7.15 9.97
C ASN A 340 -28.90 7.17 10.06
N SER A 341 -28.38 7.35 11.27
CA SER A 341 -26.95 7.25 11.60
C SER A 341 -26.72 6.18 12.65
N ASN A 342 -25.56 5.53 12.59
CA ASN A 342 -25.11 4.51 13.56
C ASN A 342 -26.09 3.33 13.72
N ILE A 343 -26.62 2.84 12.60
CA ILE A 343 -27.46 1.63 12.59
C ILE A 343 -26.57 0.41 12.47
N GLN A 344 -26.69 -0.49 13.45
CA GLN A 344 -26.09 -1.82 13.40
C GLN A 344 -27.17 -2.83 13.03
N PHE A 345 -26.97 -3.54 11.92
CA PHE A 345 -27.68 -4.79 11.69
C PHE A 345 -27.00 -5.88 12.50
N TYR A 346 -27.79 -6.82 13.00
CA TYR A 346 -27.27 -7.94 13.76
C TYR A 346 -28.00 -9.24 13.45
N VAL A 347 -27.29 -10.36 13.66
CA VAL A 347 -27.84 -11.70 13.68
C VAL A 347 -27.33 -12.40 14.93
N SER A 348 -28.22 -13.06 15.67
CA SER A 348 -27.85 -13.92 16.80
C SER A 348 -28.09 -15.38 16.43
N TYR A 349 -27.23 -16.27 16.92
CA TYR A 349 -27.32 -17.69 16.61
C TYR A 349 -26.97 -18.59 17.81
N GLU A 350 -27.33 -19.87 17.70
CA GLU A 350 -26.93 -20.94 18.61
C GLU A 350 -26.17 -22.01 17.82
N GLY A 351 -25.17 -22.64 18.45
CA GLY A 351 -24.34 -23.68 17.85
C GLY A 351 -22.91 -23.23 17.54
N ASP A 352 -22.07 -24.19 17.16
CA ASP A 352 -20.64 -23.99 16.90
C ASP A 352 -20.30 -24.04 15.39
N GLY A 353 -21.31 -24.16 14.53
CA GLY A 353 -21.09 -24.24 13.10
C GLY A 353 -20.83 -22.88 12.47
N SER A 354 -20.30 -22.90 11.25
CA SER A 354 -19.96 -21.69 10.53
C SER A 354 -21.20 -21.04 9.92
N LEU A 355 -21.26 -19.72 9.98
CA LEU A 355 -22.30 -18.92 9.38
C LEU A 355 -21.71 -17.61 8.84
N TRP A 356 -22.40 -17.04 7.88
CA TRP A 356 -22.06 -15.74 7.31
C TRP A 356 -23.34 -15.06 6.87
N GLY A 357 -23.27 -13.77 6.62
CA GLY A 357 -24.41 -13.07 6.06
C GLY A 357 -24.05 -11.69 5.58
N SER A 358 -25.03 -11.04 4.98
CA SER A 358 -24.84 -9.73 4.40
C SER A 358 -26.14 -8.93 4.41
N VAL A 359 -25.99 -7.61 4.41
CA VAL A 359 -27.08 -6.65 4.24
C VAL A 359 -26.96 -6.04 2.84
N GLU A 360 -27.95 -6.28 2.00
CA GLU A 360 -28.06 -5.74 0.64
C GLU A 360 -29.08 -4.61 0.61
N ASN A 361 -28.74 -3.47 0.01
CA ASN A 361 -29.65 -2.34 -0.13
C ASN A 361 -30.47 -2.42 -1.44
N GLN A 362 -31.43 -1.51 -1.61
CA GLN A 362 -32.30 -1.45 -2.79
C GLN A 362 -31.59 -1.27 -4.15
N ASN A 363 -30.31 -0.86 -4.15
CA ASN A 363 -29.50 -0.71 -5.35
C ASN A 363 -28.65 -1.97 -5.65
N GLY A 364 -28.75 -3.01 -4.82
CA GLY A 364 -27.94 -4.22 -4.90
C GLY A 364 -26.55 -4.08 -4.28
N GLU A 365 -26.22 -2.94 -3.67
CA GLU A 365 -24.96 -2.79 -2.92
C GLU A 365 -25.06 -3.56 -1.61
N THR A 366 -23.97 -4.20 -1.20
CA THR A 366 -24.01 -5.11 -0.06
C THR A 366 -22.87 -4.87 0.91
N ARG A 367 -23.17 -5.01 2.20
CA ARG A 367 -22.20 -5.04 3.29
C ARG A 367 -22.23 -6.37 4.02
N ILE A 368 -21.05 -6.91 4.33
CA ILE A 368 -20.90 -8.19 5.03
C ILE A 368 -20.98 -7.97 6.54
N PHE A 369 -21.50 -8.97 7.26
CA PHE A 369 -21.40 -9.02 8.71
C PHE A 369 -20.01 -9.41 9.19
N ASP A 370 -19.51 -8.72 10.19
CA ASP A 370 -18.43 -9.18 11.05
C ASP A 370 -18.94 -10.31 11.95
N VAL A 371 -18.18 -11.39 12.07
CA VAL A 371 -18.56 -12.57 12.86
C VAL A 371 -17.86 -12.54 14.23
N ASP A 372 -18.65 -12.42 15.29
CA ASP A 372 -18.21 -12.59 16.68
C ASP A 372 -18.64 -13.97 17.18
N THR A 373 -17.72 -14.93 17.05
CA THR A 373 -17.92 -16.31 17.49
C THR A 373 -17.96 -16.45 19.00
N SER A 374 -17.36 -15.52 19.76
CA SER A 374 -17.34 -15.57 21.23
C SER A 374 -18.70 -15.19 21.81
N ASN A 375 -19.41 -14.28 21.15
CA ASN A 375 -20.73 -13.81 21.56
C ASN A 375 -21.89 -14.39 20.73
N HIS A 376 -21.60 -15.31 19.81
CA HIS A 376 -22.56 -15.89 18.84
C HIS A 376 -23.39 -14.82 18.12
N LYS A 377 -22.70 -13.81 17.56
CA LYS A 377 -23.31 -12.70 16.84
C LYS A 377 -22.62 -12.37 15.54
N LEU A 378 -23.41 -11.89 14.58
CA LEU A 378 -22.95 -11.22 13.37
C LEU A 378 -23.39 -9.77 13.45
N THR A 379 -22.52 -8.81 13.15
CA THR A 379 -22.85 -7.38 13.20
C THR A 379 -22.25 -6.59 12.05
N THR A 380 -22.93 -5.55 11.58
CA THR A 380 -22.36 -4.60 10.62
C THR A 380 -22.98 -3.23 10.88
N THR A 381 -22.12 -2.22 11.10
CA THR A 381 -22.56 -0.89 11.52
C THR A 381 -22.44 0.12 10.39
N TYR A 382 -23.55 0.74 10.03
CA TYR A 382 -23.63 1.89 9.13
C TYR A 382 -23.57 3.19 9.92
N ALA A 383 -22.47 3.93 9.78
CA ALA A 383 -22.34 5.28 10.33
C ALA A 383 -23.42 6.22 9.76
N TYR A 384 -23.77 6.03 8.49
CA TYR A 384 -24.91 6.64 7.83
C TYR A 384 -25.60 5.60 6.94
N ILE A 385 -26.93 5.56 6.98
CA ILE A 385 -27.75 4.66 6.16
C ILE A 385 -28.98 5.43 5.63
N PRO A 386 -29.15 5.53 4.30
CA PRO A 386 -30.34 6.15 3.72
C PRO A 386 -31.64 5.42 4.08
N ALA A 387 -32.77 6.12 3.95
CA ALA A 387 -34.07 5.49 3.87
C ALA A 387 -34.13 4.50 2.69
N GLY A 388 -34.72 3.33 2.90
CA GLY A 388 -34.79 2.31 1.87
C GLY A 388 -35.04 0.91 2.38
N THR A 389 -35.10 -0.04 1.46
CA THR A 389 -35.24 -1.46 1.75
C THR A 389 -33.87 -2.12 1.83
N TYR A 390 -33.70 -2.94 2.87
CA TYR A 390 -32.48 -3.67 3.16
C TYR A 390 -32.80 -5.15 3.37
N LYS A 391 -32.19 -6.03 2.58
CA LYS A 391 -32.33 -7.47 2.70
C LYS A 391 -31.13 -8.03 3.46
N VAL A 392 -31.41 -8.64 4.61
CA VAL A 392 -30.42 -9.41 5.36
C VAL A 392 -30.53 -10.86 4.92
N SER A 393 -29.46 -11.42 4.37
CA SER A 393 -29.36 -12.84 4.03
C SER A 393 -28.30 -13.48 4.92
N VAL A 394 -28.68 -14.52 5.66
CA VAL A 394 -27.82 -15.28 6.57
C VAL A 394 -27.80 -16.71 6.10
N TYR A 395 -26.65 -17.34 6.13
CA TYR A 395 -26.47 -18.69 5.69
C TYR A 395 -25.71 -19.47 6.75
N HIS A 396 -26.13 -20.71 6.96
CA HIS A 396 -25.60 -21.55 8.02
C HIS A 396 -25.82 -23.04 7.69
N TYR A 397 -25.17 -23.91 8.46
CA TYR A 397 -25.35 -25.36 8.36
C TYR A 397 -26.42 -25.86 9.34
N THR A 398 -26.78 -27.14 9.22
CA THR A 398 -27.78 -27.80 10.09
C THR A 398 -27.39 -27.88 11.57
N ASP A 399 -26.11 -27.69 11.91
CA ASP A 399 -25.58 -27.63 13.27
C ASP A 399 -25.64 -26.24 13.91
N THR A 400 -26.09 -25.24 13.15
CA THR A 400 -26.23 -23.84 13.55
C THR A 400 -27.68 -23.43 13.40
N LYS A 401 -28.18 -22.64 14.34
CA LYS A 401 -29.58 -22.18 14.35
C LYS A 401 -29.61 -20.68 14.51
N ILE A 402 -30.22 -19.97 13.56
CA ILE A 402 -30.44 -18.53 13.70
C ILE A 402 -31.57 -18.30 14.71
N THR A 403 -31.34 -17.41 15.67
CA THR A 403 -32.30 -17.09 16.74
C THR A 403 -32.93 -15.72 16.55
N ASP A 404 -32.20 -14.75 16.02
CA ASP A 404 -32.73 -13.44 15.68
C ASP A 404 -31.98 -12.80 14.51
N ILE A 405 -32.70 -12.02 13.71
CA ILE A 405 -32.16 -11.15 12.67
C ILE A 405 -32.84 -9.80 12.87
N GLY A 406 -32.04 -8.75 13.08
CA GLY A 406 -32.56 -7.43 13.45
C GLY A 406 -31.63 -6.27 13.11
N TYR A 407 -32.06 -5.08 13.49
CA TYR A 407 -31.24 -3.86 13.46
C TYR A 407 -31.57 -2.98 14.65
N GLY A 408 -30.62 -2.12 15.05
CA GLY A 408 -30.79 -1.15 16.13
C GLY A 408 -29.70 -0.09 16.12
N LEU A 409 -29.78 0.87 17.03
CA LEU A 409 -28.70 1.83 17.26
C LEU A 409 -27.52 1.14 17.94
N ASP A 410 -26.30 1.42 17.49
CA ASP A 410 -25.08 0.92 18.10
C ASP A 410 -24.81 1.67 19.42
N GLY A 411 -25.11 1.03 20.55
CA GLY A 411 -25.09 1.65 21.88
C GLY A 411 -23.70 1.82 22.51
N GLU A 412 -22.65 1.24 21.92
CA GLU A 412 -21.28 1.33 22.48
C GLU A 412 -20.48 2.54 21.98
N ASN A 413 -20.99 3.31 21.00
CA ASN A 413 -20.35 4.51 20.45
C ASN A 413 -21.18 5.81 20.62
N MET A 414 -22.02 5.91 21.66
CA MET A 414 -22.49 7.22 22.10
C MET A 414 -21.48 7.82 23.07
N GLU A 415 -20.46 8.53 22.57
CA GLU A 415 -19.94 9.66 23.35
C GLU A 415 -21.07 10.67 23.45
N GLU A 416 -21.82 10.62 24.55
CA GLU A 416 -22.63 11.76 24.97
C GLU A 416 -21.66 12.92 25.24
N GLU A 417 -21.46 13.80 24.26
CA GLU A 417 -20.99 15.16 24.50
C GLU A 417 -22.06 15.88 25.35
N ILE A 418 -22.00 15.67 26.67
CA ILE A 418 -22.71 16.52 27.62
C ILE A 418 -21.95 17.86 27.64
N ILE A 419 -22.35 18.77 26.75
CA ILE A 419 -21.95 20.18 26.86
C ILE A 419 -22.59 20.74 28.13
N LYS A 420 -21.83 20.76 29.24
CA LYS A 420 -22.17 21.57 30.41
C LYS A 420 -21.85 23.02 30.09
N ILE A 421 -22.87 23.78 29.69
CA ILE A 421 -22.82 25.24 29.75
C ILE A 421 -22.77 25.62 31.24
N THR A 422 -21.70 26.26 31.66
CA THR A 422 -21.59 26.87 32.99
C THR A 422 -21.91 28.36 32.82
N GLU A 423 -22.87 28.88 33.59
CA GLU A 423 -23.17 30.33 33.69
C GLU A 423 -21.99 31.14 34.24
#